data_AF-A0A920AML6-F1
#
_entry.id   AF-A0A920AML6-F1
#
_cell.length_a   1.000
_cell.length_b   1.000
_cell.length_c   1.000
_cell.angle_alpha   90.00
_cell.angle_beta   90.00
_cell.angle_gamma   90.00
#
_symmetry.space_group_name_H-M   'P 1'
#
loop_
_entity.id
_entity.type
_entity.pdbx_description
1 polymer ?
#
loop_
_entity_poly.entity_id
_entity_poly.type
_entity_poly.pdbx_seq_one_letter_code
_entity_poly.pdbx_strand_id
1 'polypeptide(L)'
;MLILVILAFNYLITDKSVIAKLFEFAGYTYGPLLGLYALGVLTKVQVRDRWVPWVAVCTPIIGYLISQWTLTNHDFDFGFFILALNGALCFLGLLLIRSNQATPT
;
A
#
# COMPACT_ATOMS: atom_id res chain seq x y z
N MET A 1 8.84 8.76 32.43
CA MET A 1 8.60 7.64 31.50
C MET A 1 8.67 8.10 30.04
N LEU A 2 7.80 9.02 29.58
CA LEU A 2 7.86 9.57 28.21
C LEU A 2 9.20 10.22 27.84
N ILE A 3 9.79 11.03 28.74
CA ILE A 3 11.10 11.68 28.50
C ILE A 3 12.24 10.65 28.34
N LEU A 4 12.17 9.53 29.03
CA LEU A 4 13.18 8.47 28.99
C LEU A 4 13.09 7.68 27.67
N VAL A 5 11.86 7.46 27.19
CA VAL A 5 11.59 6.93 25.84
C VAL A 5 12.09 7.91 24.78
N ILE A 6 11.81 9.22 24.92
CA ILE A 6 12.27 10.23 23.96
C ILE A 6 13.81 10.33 23.94
N LEU A 7 14.49 10.26 25.09
CA LEU A 7 15.96 10.30 25.17
C LEU A 7 16.60 9.02 24.59
N ALA A 8 16.02 7.86 24.87
CA ALA A 8 16.46 6.58 24.30
C ALA A 8 16.27 6.55 22.78
N PHE A 9 15.13 7.01 22.28
CA PHE A 9 14.90 7.15 20.84
C PHE A 9 15.85 8.18 20.21
N ASN A 10 16.11 9.32 20.83
CA ASN A 10 17.04 10.32 20.30
C ASN A 10 18.50 9.80 20.20
N TYR A 11 18.95 9.07 21.23
CA TYR A 11 20.33 8.55 21.29
C TYR A 11 20.55 7.28 20.45
N LEU A 12 19.53 6.41 20.31
CA LEU A 12 19.58 5.20 19.47
C LEU A 12 19.21 5.47 18.00
N ILE A 13 18.44 6.54 17.73
CA ILE A 13 17.73 6.78 16.46
C ILE A 13 17.99 8.21 15.99
N THR A 14 19.25 8.64 16.07
CA THR A 14 19.75 9.69 15.18
C THR A 14 19.83 9.10 13.78
N ASP A 15 18.70 8.81 13.12
CA ASP A 15 18.69 8.48 11.69
C ASP A 15 17.26 8.54 11.14
N LYS A 16 17.06 9.40 10.14
CA LYS A 16 15.81 9.57 9.38
C LYS A 16 15.24 8.26 8.80
N SER A 17 16.01 7.17 8.86
CA SER A 17 15.70 5.84 8.37
C SER A 17 14.57 5.12 9.14
N VAL A 18 14.50 5.17 10.48
CA VAL A 18 13.49 4.36 11.21
C VAL A 18 12.07 4.85 10.97
N ILE A 19 11.86 6.18 11.01
CA ILE A 19 10.55 6.78 10.73
C ILE A 19 10.14 6.49 9.27
N ALA A 20 11.08 6.63 8.32
CA ALA A 20 10.83 6.30 6.92
C ALA A 20 10.45 4.83 6.73
N LYS A 21 11.15 3.91 7.40
CA LYS A 21 10.84 2.46 7.37
C LYS A 21 9.47 2.16 7.97
N LEU A 22 9.09 2.82 9.06
CA LEU A 22 7.74 2.69 9.64
C LEU A 22 6.66 3.12 8.65
N PHE A 23 6.85 4.26 7.96
CA PHE A 23 5.93 4.71 6.92
C PHE A 23 5.90 3.77 5.70
N GLU A 24 7.03 3.19 5.33
CA GLU A 24 7.12 2.18 4.28
C GLU A 24 6.32 0.92 4.66
N PHE A 25 6.48 0.39 5.87
CA PHE A 25 5.69 -0.75 6.38
C PHE A 25 4.19 -0.45 6.43
N ALA A 26 3.85 0.75 6.91
CA ALA A 26 2.48 1.25 6.88
C ALA A 26 1.95 1.32 5.43
N GLY A 27 2.80 1.66 4.46
CA GLY A 27 2.47 1.68 3.04
C GLY A 27 2.12 0.31 2.45
N TYR A 28 2.73 -0.77 2.92
CA TYR A 28 2.39 -2.13 2.49
C TYR A 28 1.03 -2.62 3.02
N THR A 29 0.64 -2.22 4.22
CA THR A 29 -0.63 -2.66 4.84
C THR A 29 -1.79 -1.73 4.52
N TYR A 30 -1.58 -0.41 4.61
CA TYR A 30 -2.62 0.58 4.30
C TYR A 30 -2.75 0.85 2.80
N GLY A 31 -1.77 0.48 1.97
CA GLY A 31 -1.84 0.63 0.50
C GLY A 31 -3.05 -0.09 -0.09
N PRO A 32 -3.22 -1.40 0.13
CA PRO A 32 -4.40 -2.13 -0.35
C PRO A 32 -5.73 -1.56 0.16
N LEU A 33 -5.77 -1.12 1.44
CA LEU A 33 -6.96 -0.49 2.03
C LEU A 33 -7.28 0.85 1.36
N LEU A 34 -6.27 1.65 1.05
CA LEU A 34 -6.41 2.89 0.30
C LEU A 34 -6.98 2.63 -1.10
N GLY A 35 -6.52 1.60 -1.78
CA GLY A 35 -7.05 1.19 -3.10
C GLY A 35 -8.51 0.73 -3.03
N LEU A 36 -8.87 -0.04 -2.01
CA LEU A 36 -10.25 -0.49 -1.77
C LEU A 36 -11.19 0.70 -1.51
N TYR A 37 -10.75 1.61 -0.64
CA TYR A 37 -11.51 2.80 -0.26
C TYR A 37 -11.66 3.76 -1.44
N ALA A 38 -10.57 4.00 -2.18
CA ALA A 38 -10.60 4.82 -3.38
C ALA A 38 -11.57 4.25 -4.43
N LEU A 39 -11.62 2.93 -4.61
CA LEU A 39 -12.60 2.32 -5.51
C LEU A 39 -14.03 2.60 -5.08
N GLY A 40 -14.35 2.44 -3.80
CA GLY A 40 -15.69 2.69 -3.27
C GLY A 40 -16.15 4.15 -3.36
N VAL A 41 -15.22 5.10 -3.22
CA VAL A 41 -15.54 6.54 -3.31
C VAL A 41 -15.57 7.04 -4.76
N LEU A 42 -14.61 6.63 -5.60
CA LEU A 42 -14.48 7.14 -6.97
C LEU A 42 -15.38 6.40 -7.97
N THR A 43 -15.77 5.16 -7.68
CA THR A 43 -16.41 4.26 -8.66
C THR A 43 -17.64 3.56 -8.06
N LYS A 44 -18.75 3.47 -8.80
CA LYS A 44 -19.98 2.76 -8.37
C LYS A 44 -19.99 1.26 -8.70
N VAL A 45 -18.85 0.68 -9.05
CA VAL A 45 -18.81 -0.67 -9.60
C VAL A 45 -18.74 -1.70 -8.48
N GLN A 46 -19.56 -2.74 -8.59
CA GLN A 46 -19.48 -3.89 -7.69
C GLN A 46 -18.32 -4.80 -8.09
N VAL A 47 -17.41 -5.01 -7.14
CA VAL A 47 -16.34 -6.00 -7.25
C VAL A 47 -16.82 -7.35 -6.73
N ARG A 48 -16.22 -8.43 -7.23
CA ARG A 48 -16.52 -9.77 -6.70
C ARG A 48 -15.83 -9.92 -5.35
N ASP A 49 -16.58 -9.87 -4.26
CA ASP A 49 -16.07 -9.95 -2.88
C ASP A 49 -15.12 -11.14 -2.65
N ARG A 50 -15.36 -12.27 -3.34
CA ARG A 50 -14.52 -13.46 -3.25
C ARG A 50 -13.07 -13.24 -3.75
N TRP A 51 -12.85 -12.29 -4.66
CA TRP A 51 -11.54 -12.00 -5.25
C TRP A 51 -10.81 -10.84 -4.58
N VAL A 52 -11.53 -10.02 -3.79
CA VAL A 52 -10.98 -8.85 -3.12
C VAL A 52 -9.79 -9.19 -2.20
N PRO A 53 -9.87 -10.20 -1.31
CA PRO A 53 -8.74 -10.55 -0.43
C PRO A 53 -7.51 -11.00 -1.21
N TRP A 54 -7.72 -11.70 -2.34
CA TRP A 54 -6.63 -12.15 -3.20
C TRP A 54 -5.90 -10.97 -3.83
N VAL A 55 -6.62 -9.98 -4.35
CA VAL A 55 -6.01 -8.75 -4.88
C VAL A 55 -5.26 -8.00 -3.79
N ALA A 56 -5.84 -7.87 -2.59
CA ALA A 56 -5.25 -7.15 -1.49
C ALA A 56 -3.93 -7.77 -1.00
N VAL A 57 -3.79 -9.10 -1.03
CA VAL A 57 -2.54 -9.80 -0.68
C VAL A 57 -1.54 -9.82 -1.84
N CYS A 58 -2.00 -9.98 -3.08
CA CYS A 58 -1.13 -9.95 -4.25
C CYS A 58 -0.51 -8.56 -4.47
N THR A 59 -1.23 -7.50 -4.11
CA THR A 59 -0.78 -6.12 -4.28
C THR A 59 0.58 -5.82 -3.62
N PRO A 60 0.78 -6.01 -2.30
CA PRO A 60 2.07 -5.73 -1.66
C PRO A 60 3.20 -6.61 -2.19
N ILE A 61 2.91 -7.83 -2.65
CA ILE A 61 3.89 -8.71 -3.29
C ILE A 61 4.38 -8.08 -4.60
N ILE A 62 3.45 -7.65 -5.46
CA ILE A 62 3.78 -6.98 -6.73
C ILE A 62 4.47 -5.64 -6.47
N GLY A 63 3.98 -4.86 -5.51
CA GLY A 63 4.58 -3.58 -5.12
C GLY A 63 6.02 -3.74 -4.62
N TYR A 64 6.30 -4.77 -3.82
CA TYR A 64 7.66 -5.08 -3.38
C TYR A 64 8.57 -5.46 -4.56
N LEU A 65 8.09 -6.30 -5.49
CA LEU A 65 8.86 -6.68 -6.69
C LEU A 65 9.20 -5.46 -7.56
N ILE A 66 8.22 -4.55 -7.76
CA ILE A 66 8.44 -3.30 -8.49
C ILE A 66 9.47 -2.44 -7.75
N SER A 67 9.35 -2.31 -6.43
CA SER A 67 10.29 -1.53 -5.62
C SER A 67 11.72 -2.06 -5.74
N GLN A 68 11.92 -3.38 -5.68
CA GLN A 68 13.24 -4.00 -5.80
C GLN A 68 13.82 -3.86 -7.22
N TRP A 69 12.96 -4.02 -8.23
CA TRP A 69 13.36 -3.87 -9.63
C TRP A 69 13.80 -2.43 -9.94
N THR A 70 13.03 -1.45 -9.48
CA THR A 70 13.34 -0.03 -9.64
C THR A 70 14.58 0.39 -8.85
N LEU A 71 14.79 -0.17 -7.65
CA LEU A 71 16.01 0.08 -6.89
C LEU A 71 17.26 -0.43 -7.63
N THR A 72 17.17 -1.61 -8.26
CA THR A 72 18.30 -2.23 -8.96
C THR A 72 18.60 -1.55 -10.30
N ASN A 73 17.58 -1.16 -11.06
CA ASN A 73 17.74 -0.65 -12.42
C ASN A 73 17.81 0.88 -12.52
N HIS A 74 17.24 1.59 -11.55
CA HIS A 74 17.06 3.05 -11.60
C HIS A 74 17.57 3.76 -10.34
N ASP A 75 18.20 3.05 -9.39
CA ASP A 75 18.67 3.60 -8.10
C ASP A 75 17.58 4.39 -7.34
N PHE A 76 16.31 4.04 -7.56
CA PHE A 76 15.17 4.75 -6.99
C PHE A 76 14.50 3.91 -5.90
N ASP A 77 14.50 4.43 -4.67
CA ASP A 77 13.80 3.86 -3.53
C ASP A 77 12.41 4.48 -3.40
N PHE A 78 11.37 3.64 -3.43
CA PHE A 78 9.99 4.08 -3.21
C PHE A 78 9.76 4.57 -1.77
N GLY A 79 10.40 3.96 -0.75
CA GLY A 79 10.21 4.30 0.66
C GLY A 79 8.73 4.54 1.02
N PHE A 80 8.39 5.78 1.41
CA PHE A 80 7.01 6.16 1.76
C PHE A 80 6.01 6.06 0.58
N PHE A 81 6.46 6.27 -0.66
CA PHE A 81 5.61 6.22 -1.86
C PHE A 81 5.08 4.82 -2.16
N ILE A 82 5.60 3.77 -1.49
CA ILE A 82 5.05 2.42 -1.61
C ILE A 82 3.56 2.36 -1.24
N LEU A 83 3.11 3.25 -0.35
CA LEU A 83 1.69 3.42 -0.02
C LEU A 83 0.86 3.76 -1.26
N ALA A 84 1.31 4.76 -2.03
CA ALA A 84 0.63 5.20 -3.23
C ALA A 84 0.71 4.15 -4.34
N LEU A 85 1.86 3.48 -4.49
CA LEU A 85 2.05 2.40 -5.46
C LEU A 85 1.09 1.24 -5.19
N ASN A 86 1.08 0.72 -3.95
CA ASN A 86 0.18 -0.36 -3.55
C ASN A 86 -1.30 0.07 -3.65
N GLY A 87 -1.63 1.31 -3.27
CA GLY A 87 -2.98 1.84 -3.46
C GLY A 87 -3.44 1.82 -4.92
N ALA A 88 -2.58 2.28 -5.84
CA ALA A 88 -2.87 2.29 -7.27
C ALA A 88 -2.97 0.87 -7.84
N LEU A 89 -2.05 -0.03 -7.48
CA LEU A 89 -2.07 -1.43 -7.91
C LEU A 89 -3.33 -2.16 -7.44
N CYS A 90 -3.72 -1.98 -6.18
CA CYS A 90 -4.95 -2.56 -5.64
C CYS A 90 -6.17 -2.01 -6.37
N PHE A 91 -6.26 -0.68 -6.54
CA PHE A 91 -7.35 -0.03 -7.27
C PHE A 91 -7.48 -0.58 -8.71
N LEU A 92 -6.37 -0.68 -9.45
CA LEU A 92 -6.35 -1.24 -10.80
C LEU A 92 -6.73 -2.72 -10.82
N GLY A 93 -6.19 -3.51 -9.89
CA GLY A 93 -6.52 -4.95 -9.77
C GLY A 93 -8.00 -5.19 -9.51
N LEU A 94 -8.60 -4.40 -8.63
CA LEU A 94 -10.04 -4.45 -8.35
C LEU A 94 -10.87 -4.02 -9.56
N LEU A 95 -10.42 -2.98 -10.27
CA LEU A 95 -11.10 -2.49 -11.47
C LEU A 95 -11.06 -3.53 -12.61
N LEU A 96 -10.01 -4.35 -12.69
CA LEU A 96 -9.93 -5.47 -13.64
C LEU A 96 -10.88 -6.63 -13.27
N ILE A 97 -11.07 -6.91 -11.98
CA ILE A 97 -11.94 -8.00 -11.48
C ILE A 97 -13.39 -7.52 -11.26
N ARG A 98 -13.69 -6.29 -11.68
CA ARG A 98 -15.02 -5.70 -11.55
C ARG A 98 -16.09 -6.61 -12.16
N SER A 99 -17.16 -6.83 -11.41
CA SER A 99 -18.27 -7.65 -11.88
C SER A 99 -19.13 -6.82 -12.82
N ASN A 100 -19.39 -7.31 -14.04
CA ASN A 100 -20.38 -6.68 -14.94
C ASN A 100 -21.81 -7.10 -14.60
N GLN A 101 -22.11 -7.35 -13.32
CA GLN A 101 -23.47 -7.68 -12.91
C GLN A 101 -24.32 -6.43 -13.12
N ALA A 102 -25.12 -6.47 -14.19
CA ALA A 102 -26.21 -5.54 -14.40
C ALA A 102 -27.03 -5.48 -13.11
N THR A 103 -27.17 -4.28 -12.58
CA THR A 103 -28.10 -3.95 -11.50
C THR A 103 -29.41 -4.72 -11.69
N PRO A 104 -29.81 -5.62 -10.77
CA PRO A 104 -31.19 -6.07 -10.72
C PRO A 104 -32.02 -4.82 -10.39
N THR A 105 -32.84 -4.44 -11.36
CA THR A 105 -33.80 -3.33 -11.32
C THR A 105 -34.69 -3.37 -10.09
#